data_AF-A0A429ESH7-F1
#
_entry.id   AF-A0A429ESH7-F1
#
_cell.length_a   1.000
_cell.length_b   1.000
_cell.length_c   1.000
_cell.angle_alpha   90.00
_cell.angle_beta   90.00
_cell.angle_gamma   90.00
#
_symmetry.space_group_name_H-M   'P 1'
#
loop_
_entity.id
_entity.type
_entity.pdbx_description
1 polymer ?
#
loop_
_entity_poly.entity_id
_entity_poly.type
_entity_poly.pdbx_seq_one_letter_code
_entity_poly.pdbx_strand_id
1 'polypeptide(L)'
;MAITSAEPELLTVKTLRGSLPPEPTDDATPTERMLWTMRKQTVDMAGIPGKTNAACEGGKVSKEPGATTRCTVSYEGVKVTWCIHFDEPAGDLKLYEIINAGQAVLTAKSVYGNFWREYNRVSKHLRCDKVPDVERVAYDQDTGRRCQYASTVDGESRWVNVPVSVGERGGVFDNGHLLESS
;
A
#
# COMPACT_ATOMS: atom_id res chain seq x y z
N MET A 1 11.33 -12.30 13.88
CA MET A 1 12.32 -11.23 14.05
C MET A 1 11.83 -10.26 15.11
N ALA A 2 12.69 -9.87 16.06
CA ALA A 2 12.33 -8.89 17.09
C ALA A 2 12.34 -7.46 16.50
N ILE A 3 11.44 -6.60 16.98
CA ILE A 3 11.37 -5.19 16.58
C ILE A 3 11.68 -4.33 17.79
N THR A 4 12.86 -3.73 17.80
CA THR A 4 13.42 -3.07 19.00
C THR A 4 13.43 -1.55 18.91
N SER A 5 13.17 -0.97 17.74
CA SER A 5 13.24 0.49 17.51
C SER A 5 12.25 0.94 16.45
N ALA A 6 12.04 2.25 16.40
CA ALA A 6 11.36 2.89 15.29
C ALA A 6 12.11 2.59 13.98
N GLU A 7 11.37 2.46 12.89
CA GLU A 7 11.94 2.39 11.55
C GLU A 7 12.19 3.84 11.05
N PRO A 8 13.45 4.26 10.86
CA PRO A 8 13.78 5.64 10.50
C PRO A 8 13.30 6.02 9.08
N GLU A 9 13.12 5.02 8.21
CA GLU A 9 12.63 5.23 6.85
C GLU A 9 11.10 5.24 6.73
N LEU A 10 10.37 5.08 7.84
CA LEU A 10 8.93 5.37 7.83
C LEU A 10 8.73 6.87 7.65
N LEU A 11 8.49 7.23 6.41
CA LEU A 11 8.29 8.59 6.02
C LEU A 11 6.82 8.98 6.10
N THR A 12 6.58 10.26 6.39
CA THR A 12 5.25 10.84 6.19
C THR A 12 4.88 10.78 4.71
N VAL A 13 3.57 10.76 4.41
CA VAL A 13 3.04 10.81 3.03
C VAL A 13 3.69 11.93 2.19
N LYS A 14 3.99 13.07 2.81
CA LYS A 14 4.68 14.19 2.15
C LYS A 14 6.08 13.82 1.67
N THR A 15 6.83 13.06 2.46
CA THR A 15 8.23 12.73 2.17
C THR A 15 8.33 11.51 1.24
N LEU A 16 7.38 10.55 1.34
CA LEU A 16 7.24 9.45 0.38
C LEU A 16 7.11 9.95 -1.05
N ARG A 17 6.25 10.97 -1.26
CA ARG A 17 5.99 11.55 -2.58
C ARG A 17 7.19 12.26 -3.18
N GLY A 18 8.17 12.67 -2.37
CA GLY A 18 9.43 13.23 -2.87
C GLY A 18 10.31 12.22 -3.62
N SER A 19 10.04 10.91 -3.50
CA SER A 19 10.73 9.86 -4.25
C SER A 19 10.13 9.58 -5.64
N LEU A 20 8.94 10.13 -5.91
CA LEU A 20 8.32 10.05 -7.22
C LEU A 20 9.03 11.02 -8.19
N PRO A 21 8.98 10.76 -9.51
CA PRO A 21 9.26 11.79 -10.48
C PRO A 21 8.39 13.03 -10.23
N PRO A 22 8.82 14.21 -10.73
CA PRO A 22 8.03 15.43 -10.63
C PRO A 22 6.58 15.20 -11.02
N GLU A 23 5.67 15.84 -10.29
CA GLU A 23 4.25 15.84 -10.64
C GLU A 23 4.10 16.42 -12.06
N PRO A 24 3.32 15.78 -12.95
CA PRO A 24 3.12 16.28 -14.30
C PRO A 24 2.48 17.67 -14.27
N THR A 25 2.92 18.52 -15.18
CA THR A 25 2.40 19.87 -15.36
C THR A 25 1.00 19.87 -16.00
N ASP A 26 0.35 21.03 -16.03
CA ASP A 26 -1.01 21.18 -16.56
C ASP A 26 -1.12 20.99 -18.08
N ASP A 27 -0.01 20.93 -18.80
CA ASP A 27 0.09 20.59 -20.23
C ASP A 27 0.41 19.10 -20.46
N ALA A 28 0.74 18.33 -19.41
CA ALA A 28 1.01 16.91 -19.53
C ALA A 28 -0.20 16.14 -20.06
N THR A 29 0.05 15.09 -20.83
CA THR A 29 -1.01 14.25 -21.40
C THR A 29 -1.83 13.56 -20.31
N PRO A 30 -3.11 13.25 -20.55
CA PRO A 30 -3.92 12.52 -19.56
C PRO A 30 -3.31 11.18 -19.15
N THR A 31 -2.67 10.47 -20.07
CA THR A 31 -1.94 9.24 -19.77
C THR A 31 -0.81 9.46 -18.76
N GLU A 32 0.00 10.52 -18.93
CA GLU A 32 1.09 10.82 -17.98
C GLU A 32 0.56 11.11 -16.58
N ARG A 33 -0.53 11.88 -16.45
CA ARG A 33 -1.17 12.16 -15.15
C ARG A 33 -1.71 10.90 -14.47
N MET A 34 -2.38 10.04 -15.23
CA MET A 34 -2.89 8.77 -14.73
C MET A 34 -1.76 7.83 -14.29
N LEU A 35 -0.70 7.69 -15.11
CA LEU A 35 0.50 6.92 -14.77
C LEU A 35 1.16 7.45 -13.49
N TRP A 36 1.30 8.77 -13.35
CA TRP A 36 1.85 9.36 -12.13
C TRP A 36 0.97 9.09 -10.90
N THR A 37 -0.35 9.15 -11.05
CA THR A 37 -1.32 8.86 -9.98
C THR A 37 -1.19 7.40 -9.50
N MET A 38 -1.10 6.44 -10.42
CA MET A 38 -0.89 5.02 -10.07
C MET A 38 0.46 4.78 -9.39
N ARG A 39 1.52 5.48 -9.82
CA ARG A 39 2.84 5.43 -9.14
C ARG A 39 2.75 5.94 -7.72
N LYS A 40 2.10 7.09 -7.53
CA LYS A 40 1.86 7.70 -6.21
C LYS A 40 1.12 6.75 -5.28
N GLN A 41 0.01 6.17 -5.73
CA GLN A 41 -0.75 5.20 -4.93
C GLN A 41 0.06 3.94 -4.63
N THR A 42 0.89 3.47 -5.58
CA THR A 42 1.76 2.31 -5.36
C THR A 42 2.86 2.59 -4.32
N VAL A 43 3.44 3.79 -4.31
CA VAL A 43 4.40 4.21 -3.27
C VAL A 43 3.71 4.39 -1.92
N ASP A 44 2.51 4.98 -1.91
CA ASP A 44 1.71 5.13 -0.68
C ASP A 44 1.40 3.73 -0.09
N MET A 45 1.01 2.74 -0.91
CA MET A 45 0.84 1.33 -0.49
C MET A 45 2.14 0.68 -0.01
N ALA A 46 3.29 1.00 -0.60
CA ALA A 46 4.58 0.45 -0.17
C ALA A 46 5.04 1.02 1.18
N GLY A 47 4.56 2.22 1.55
CA GLY A 47 4.81 2.88 2.83
C GLY A 47 6.23 3.40 3.04
N ILE A 48 7.12 3.23 2.06
CA ILE A 48 8.51 3.71 2.05
C ILE A 48 8.87 4.21 0.63
N PRO A 49 9.92 5.06 0.49
CA PRO A 49 10.42 5.44 -0.82
C PRO A 49 10.91 4.26 -1.65
N GLY A 50 10.73 4.34 -2.97
CA GLY A 50 11.28 3.35 -3.87
C GLY A 50 11.22 3.77 -5.32
N LYS A 51 12.08 3.16 -6.13
CA LYS A 51 12.12 3.34 -7.58
C LYS A 51 10.83 2.82 -8.18
N THR A 52 10.18 3.69 -8.95
CA THR A 52 8.97 3.33 -9.69
C THR A 52 9.16 3.46 -11.19
N ASN A 53 8.35 2.71 -11.93
CA ASN A 53 8.09 2.93 -13.36
C ASN A 53 6.62 2.58 -13.62
N ALA A 54 6.01 3.13 -14.67
CA ALA A 54 4.64 2.80 -15.03
C ALA A 54 4.43 2.84 -16.54
N ALA A 55 3.63 1.91 -17.06
CA ALA A 55 3.24 1.85 -18.46
C ALA A 55 1.85 1.26 -18.62
N CYS A 56 1.13 1.69 -19.67
CA CYS A 56 -0.14 1.09 -20.06
C CYS A 56 0.03 0.20 -21.29
N GLU A 57 -0.85 -0.80 -21.43
CA GLU A 57 -0.94 -1.60 -22.65
C GLU A 57 -1.16 -0.68 -23.86
N GLY A 58 -0.46 -0.95 -24.98
CA GLY A 58 -0.51 -0.08 -26.17
C GLY A 58 0.15 1.29 -25.99
N GLY A 59 0.81 1.55 -24.85
CA GLY A 59 1.58 2.78 -24.58
C GLY A 59 0.74 4.02 -24.25
N LYS A 60 -0.60 3.93 -24.35
CA LYS A 60 -1.51 5.04 -24.06
C LYS A 60 -2.81 4.53 -23.45
N VAL A 61 -3.49 5.41 -22.73
CA VAL A 61 -4.82 5.12 -22.20
C VAL A 61 -5.86 5.35 -23.29
N SER A 62 -6.74 4.36 -23.52
CA SER A 62 -7.93 4.56 -24.36
C SER A 62 -8.92 5.45 -23.63
N LYS A 63 -9.43 6.47 -24.33
CA LYS A 63 -10.47 7.38 -23.84
C LYS A 63 -11.83 7.09 -24.46
N GLU A 64 -11.95 5.96 -25.17
CA GLU A 64 -13.22 5.54 -25.73
C GLU A 64 -14.18 5.19 -24.59
N PRO A 65 -15.45 5.65 -24.65
CA PRO A 65 -16.46 5.25 -23.68
C PRO A 65 -16.57 3.74 -23.48
N GLY A 66 -16.66 3.29 -22.24
CA GLY A 66 -16.70 1.88 -21.86
C GLY A 66 -15.35 1.15 -21.96
N ALA A 67 -14.30 1.80 -22.47
CA ALA A 67 -13.01 1.16 -22.61
C ALA A 67 -12.32 0.98 -21.26
N THR A 68 -11.62 -0.15 -21.12
CA THR A 68 -10.76 -0.43 -19.98
C THR A 68 -9.33 -0.61 -20.46
N THR A 69 -8.41 0.21 -19.96
CA THR A 69 -6.97 0.08 -20.24
C THR A 69 -6.26 -0.50 -19.03
N ARG A 70 -5.50 -1.59 -19.21
CA ARG A 70 -4.64 -2.12 -18.15
C ARG A 70 -3.30 -1.38 -18.15
N CYS A 71 -2.86 -1.00 -16.97
CA CYS A 71 -1.55 -0.41 -16.74
C CYS A 71 -0.80 -1.18 -15.65
N THR A 72 0.52 -1.17 -15.72
CA THR A 72 1.40 -1.81 -14.74
C THR A 72 2.32 -0.77 -14.15
N VAL A 73 2.38 -0.73 -12.82
CA VAL A 73 3.40 0.00 -12.07
C VAL A 73 4.41 -0.99 -11.53
N SER A 74 5.71 -0.75 -11.76
CA SER A 74 6.76 -1.47 -11.05
C SER A 74 7.24 -0.64 -9.86
N TYR A 75 7.38 -1.26 -8.70
CA TYR A 75 8.03 -0.71 -7.50
C TYR A 75 9.19 -1.63 -7.13
N GLU A 76 10.42 -1.13 -7.17
CA GLU A 76 11.64 -1.93 -6.90
C GLU A 76 11.63 -3.30 -7.63
N GLY A 77 11.15 -3.31 -8.88
CA GLY A 77 11.03 -4.50 -9.72
C GLY A 77 9.74 -5.33 -9.54
N VAL A 78 8.99 -5.14 -8.46
CA VAL A 78 7.68 -5.78 -8.25
C VAL A 78 6.58 -5.08 -9.03
N LYS A 79 5.78 -5.84 -9.79
CA LYS A 79 4.74 -5.33 -10.68
C LYS A 79 3.34 -5.40 -10.08
N VAL A 80 2.68 -4.25 -9.98
CA VAL A 80 1.28 -4.08 -9.56
C VAL A 80 0.44 -3.65 -10.75
N THR A 81 -0.71 -4.30 -10.91
CA THR A 81 -1.64 -4.07 -12.01
C THR A 81 -2.74 -3.11 -11.59
N TRP A 82 -3.03 -2.19 -12.49
CA TRP A 82 -4.09 -1.19 -12.38
C TRP A 82 -4.94 -1.22 -13.64
N CYS A 83 -6.19 -0.84 -13.52
CA CYS A 83 -7.11 -0.67 -14.63
C CYS A 83 -7.61 0.77 -14.64
N ILE A 84 -7.74 1.35 -15.83
CA ILE A 84 -8.40 2.63 -16.03
C ILE A 84 -9.66 2.36 -16.82
N HIS A 85 -10.81 2.65 -16.23
CA HIS A 85 -12.11 2.53 -16.89
C HIS A 85 -12.59 3.92 -17.29
N PHE A 86 -13.03 4.08 -18.53
CA PHE A 86 -13.71 5.30 -18.98
C PHE A 86 -15.21 5.03 -19.04
N ASP A 87 -15.98 5.79 -18.28
CA ASP A 87 -17.42 5.61 -18.19
C ASP A 87 -18.12 6.01 -19.50
N GLU A 88 -19.29 5.42 -19.75
CA GLU A 88 -20.18 5.95 -20.78
C GLU A 88 -20.67 7.36 -20.39
N PRO A 89 -20.85 8.29 -21.36
CA PRO A 89 -21.28 9.65 -21.04
C PRO A 89 -22.66 9.64 -20.37
N ALA A 90 -22.68 9.91 -19.06
CA ALA A 90 -23.90 10.03 -18.27
C ALA A 90 -23.85 11.32 -17.42
N GLY A 91 -24.33 12.43 -18.00
CA GLY A 91 -24.39 13.73 -17.32
C GLY A 91 -23.02 14.30 -16.91
N ASP A 92 -22.96 15.00 -15.77
CA ASP A 92 -21.78 15.73 -15.27
C ASP A 92 -20.80 14.87 -14.43
N LEU A 93 -20.84 13.55 -14.57
CA LEU A 93 -20.04 12.63 -13.75
C LEU A 93 -18.57 12.53 -14.21
N LYS A 94 -17.71 12.04 -13.30
CA LYS A 94 -16.30 11.73 -13.60
C LYS A 94 -16.24 10.84 -14.84
N LEU A 95 -15.39 11.21 -15.79
CA LEU A 95 -15.25 10.51 -17.08
C LEU A 95 -14.42 9.22 -16.98
N TYR A 96 -13.75 8.97 -15.86
CA TYR A 96 -12.91 7.78 -15.67
C TYR A 96 -12.67 7.44 -14.20
N GLU A 97 -12.30 6.18 -13.97
CA GLU A 97 -11.89 5.64 -12.69
C GLU A 97 -10.56 4.89 -12.81
N ILE A 98 -9.69 5.01 -11.79
CA ILE A 98 -8.43 4.26 -11.67
C ILE A 98 -8.61 3.22 -10.58
N ILE A 99 -8.56 1.95 -10.97
CA ILE A 99 -8.92 0.80 -10.15
C ILE A 99 -7.67 -0.05 -9.91
N ASN A 100 -7.36 -0.33 -8.64
CA ASN A 100 -6.35 -1.32 -8.30
C ASN A 100 -6.88 -2.73 -8.60
N ALA A 101 -6.11 -3.57 -9.30
CA ALA A 101 -6.55 -4.92 -9.66
C ALA A 101 -6.36 -5.96 -8.53
N GLY A 102 -6.56 -5.57 -7.27
CA GLY A 102 -6.43 -6.42 -6.09
C GLY A 102 -4.99 -6.76 -5.70
N GLN A 103 -4.02 -5.92 -6.07
CA GLN A 103 -2.59 -6.15 -5.85
C GLN A 103 -1.94 -5.02 -5.06
N ALA A 104 -1.06 -5.38 -4.12
CA ALA A 104 -0.34 -4.42 -3.30
C ALA A 104 1.16 -4.73 -3.24
N VAL A 105 1.94 -3.77 -2.75
CA VAL A 105 3.36 -3.92 -2.44
C VAL A 105 3.52 -4.01 -0.93
N LEU A 106 3.96 -5.18 -0.45
CA LEU A 106 4.38 -5.38 0.93
C LEU A 106 5.86 -5.06 1.05
N THR A 107 6.23 -4.22 2.01
CA THR A 107 7.65 -3.96 2.33
C THR A 107 7.93 -4.28 3.78
N ALA A 108 9.07 -4.94 4.04
CA ALA A 108 9.47 -5.28 5.41
C ALA A 108 9.54 -4.04 6.32
N LYS A 109 10.12 -2.95 5.81
CA LYS A 109 10.24 -1.68 6.55
C LYS A 109 8.88 -1.09 6.90
N SER A 110 7.92 -1.08 5.97
CA SER A 110 6.56 -0.61 6.27
C SER A 110 5.90 -1.46 7.34
N VAL A 111 6.00 -2.80 7.26
CA VAL A 111 5.40 -3.69 8.26
C VAL A 111 6.03 -3.48 9.64
N TYR A 112 7.35 -3.58 9.76
CA TYR A 112 8.02 -3.50 11.06
C TYR A 112 7.88 -2.12 11.67
N GLY A 113 8.03 -1.09 10.84
CA GLY A 113 7.87 0.28 11.27
C GLY A 113 6.45 0.58 11.74
N ASN A 114 5.43 0.23 10.94
CA ASN A 114 4.04 0.53 11.30
C ASN A 114 3.63 -0.25 12.55
N PHE A 115 4.06 -1.51 12.68
CA PHE A 115 3.78 -2.32 13.87
C PHE A 115 4.44 -1.73 15.12
N TRP A 116 5.70 -1.30 15.02
CA TRP A 116 6.36 -0.60 16.13
C TRP A 116 5.62 0.68 16.51
N ARG A 117 5.24 1.49 15.54
CA ARG A 117 4.53 2.76 15.76
C ARG A 117 3.22 2.55 16.51
N GLU A 118 2.50 1.48 16.17
CA GLU A 118 1.21 1.15 16.77
C GLU A 118 1.35 0.50 18.15
N TYR A 119 2.23 -0.49 18.31
CA TYR A 119 2.25 -1.35 19.50
C TYR A 119 3.38 -1.07 20.50
N ASN A 120 4.38 -0.24 20.20
CA ASN A 120 5.48 0.05 21.15
C ASN A 120 5.01 0.78 22.42
N ARG A 121 3.83 1.43 22.39
CA ARG A 121 3.20 1.99 23.59
C ARG A 121 2.50 0.92 24.43
N VAL A 122 2.07 -0.18 23.81
CA VAL A 122 1.36 -1.30 24.44
C VAL A 122 2.35 -2.30 25.04
N SER A 123 3.43 -2.61 24.31
CA SER A 123 4.43 -3.60 24.72
C SER A 123 5.82 -3.22 24.26
N LYS A 124 6.83 -3.53 25.08
CA LYS A 124 8.25 -3.43 24.70
C LYS A 124 8.78 -4.69 24.03
N HIS A 125 7.99 -5.75 23.99
CA HIS A 125 8.34 -7.01 23.37
C HIS A 125 7.52 -7.18 22.10
N LEU A 126 8.07 -6.71 20.98
CA LEU A 126 7.46 -6.80 19.66
C LEU A 126 8.27 -7.75 18.78
N ARG A 127 7.59 -8.57 17.99
CA ARG A 127 8.22 -9.43 16.99
C ARG A 127 7.28 -9.69 15.83
N CYS A 128 7.81 -9.96 14.65
CA CYS A 128 7.01 -10.39 13.49
C CYS A 128 7.68 -11.57 12.80
N ASP A 129 6.93 -12.25 11.94
CA ASP A 129 7.50 -13.16 10.95
C ASP A 129 8.52 -12.43 10.06
N LYS A 130 9.39 -13.20 9.41
CA LYS A 130 10.30 -12.64 8.41
C LYS A 130 9.48 -12.23 7.18
N VAL A 131 9.48 -10.93 6.89
CA VAL A 131 8.85 -10.33 5.72
C VAL A 131 9.96 -10.08 4.70
N PRO A 132 9.77 -10.43 3.42
CA PRO A 132 10.71 -10.05 2.36
C PRO A 132 10.84 -8.52 2.25
N ASP A 133 11.99 -8.04 1.78
CA ASP A 133 12.23 -6.59 1.67
C ASP A 133 11.13 -5.90 0.84
N VAL A 134 10.76 -6.51 -0.28
CA VAL A 134 9.67 -6.11 -1.18
C VAL A 134 9.00 -7.38 -1.74
N GLU A 135 7.68 -7.44 -1.69
CA GLU A 135 6.88 -8.56 -2.21
C GLU A 135 5.55 -8.06 -2.78
N ARG A 136 5.02 -8.74 -3.80
CA ARG A 136 3.64 -8.53 -4.25
C ARG A 136 2.70 -9.40 -3.44
N VAL A 137 1.65 -8.79 -2.90
CA VAL A 137 0.59 -9.50 -2.18
C VAL A 137 -0.79 -9.11 -2.70
N ALA A 138 -1.82 -9.82 -2.25
CA ALA A 138 -3.20 -9.39 -2.47
C ALA A 138 -3.48 -8.12 -1.66
N TYR A 139 -4.12 -7.15 -2.29
CA TYR A 139 -4.55 -5.91 -1.63
C TYR A 139 -5.66 -6.22 -0.61
N ASP A 140 -5.55 -5.62 0.58
CA ASP A 140 -6.53 -5.71 1.66
C ASP A 140 -6.89 -7.15 2.07
N GLN A 141 -5.92 -8.06 1.97
CA GLN A 141 -6.07 -9.45 2.38
C GLN A 141 -4.95 -9.87 3.34
N ASP A 142 -5.24 -10.89 4.15
CA ASP A 142 -4.25 -11.50 5.03
C ASP A 142 -3.10 -12.08 4.20
N THR A 143 -1.89 -11.60 4.46
CA THR A 143 -0.67 -12.05 3.78
C THR A 143 -0.16 -13.41 4.27
N GLY A 144 -0.82 -13.98 5.29
CA GLY A 144 -0.37 -15.16 6.03
C GLY A 144 0.74 -14.87 7.04
N ARG A 145 1.20 -13.61 7.12
CA ARG A 145 2.24 -13.17 8.05
C ARG A 145 1.63 -12.62 9.32
N ARG A 146 2.35 -12.82 10.43
CA ARG A 146 1.93 -12.34 11.75
C ARG A 146 2.97 -11.42 12.36
N CYS A 147 2.45 -10.39 13.01
CA CYS A 147 3.17 -9.61 14.01
C CYS A 147 2.61 -9.93 15.39
N GLN A 148 3.42 -9.76 16.43
CA GLN A 148 3.12 -10.20 17.77
C GLN A 148 3.65 -9.23 18.80
N TYR A 149 2.86 -8.99 19.84
CA TYR A 149 3.28 -8.25 21.03
C TYR A 149 3.00 -9.07 22.28
N ALA A 150 3.86 -8.94 23.29
CA ALA A 150 3.59 -9.56 24.58
C ALA A 150 2.57 -8.73 25.36
N SER A 151 1.53 -9.38 25.87
CA SER A 151 0.50 -8.80 26.74
C SER A 151 0.38 -9.64 28.00
N THR A 152 -0.01 -9.01 29.11
CA THR A 152 -0.32 -9.73 30.35
C THR A 152 -1.82 -9.82 30.51
N VAL A 153 -2.34 -11.04 30.63
CA VAL A 153 -3.76 -11.31 30.90
C VAL A 153 -3.83 -12.25 32.08
N ASP A 154 -4.58 -11.86 33.10
CA ASP A 154 -4.73 -12.59 34.36
C ASP A 154 -3.39 -12.91 35.06
N GLY A 155 -2.41 -12.01 34.91
CA GLY A 155 -1.06 -12.17 35.48
C GLY A 155 -0.11 -13.03 34.65
N GLU A 156 -0.58 -13.66 33.57
CA GLU A 156 0.24 -14.46 32.67
C GLU A 156 0.64 -13.68 31.41
N SER A 157 1.93 -13.76 31.06
CA SER A 157 2.44 -13.19 29.82
C SER A 157 2.09 -14.08 28.62
N ARG A 158 1.32 -13.53 27.67
CA ARG A 158 0.96 -14.19 26.42
C ARG A 158 1.33 -13.36 25.19
N TRP A 159 1.65 -14.03 24.10
CA TRP A 159 1.84 -13.39 22.81
C TRP A 159 0.50 -13.24 22.10
N VAL A 160 0.13 -11.99 21.78
CA VAL A 160 -1.04 -11.71 20.93
C VAL A 160 -0.58 -11.73 19.48
N ASN A 161 -1.29 -12.47 18.63
CA ASN A 161 -1.02 -12.57 17.19
C ASN A 161 -1.87 -11.55 16.42
N VAL A 162 -1.24 -10.80 15.53
CA VAL A 162 -1.88 -9.79 14.70
C VAL A 162 -1.62 -10.11 13.22
N PRO A 163 -2.65 -10.35 12.40
CA PRO A 163 -2.48 -10.49 10.95
C PRO A 163 -1.83 -9.25 10.34
N VAL A 164 -1.10 -9.47 9.25
CA VAL A 164 -0.58 -8.41 8.41
C VAL A 164 -1.34 -8.42 7.08
N SER A 165 -1.98 -7.30 6.75
CA SER A 165 -2.51 -6.99 5.43
C SER A 165 -1.85 -5.73 4.87
N VAL A 166 -2.15 -5.36 3.62
CA VAL A 166 -1.68 -4.10 3.01
C VAL A 166 -2.87 -3.27 2.58
N GLY A 167 -2.98 -2.06 3.12
CA GLY A 167 -3.98 -1.08 2.72
C GLY A 167 -3.38 0.05 1.90
N GLU A 168 -4.12 1.16 1.75
CA GLU A 168 -3.71 2.32 0.94
C GLU A 168 -2.39 2.97 1.38
N ARG A 169 -1.94 2.74 2.61
CA ARG A 169 -0.81 3.45 3.24
C ARG A 169 0.24 2.52 3.88
N GLY A 170 0.39 1.31 3.38
CA GLY A 170 1.35 0.35 3.93
C GLY A 170 0.72 -0.82 4.65
N GLY A 171 1.55 -1.51 5.45
CA GLY A 171 1.11 -2.61 6.30
C GLY A 171 0.05 -2.16 7.31
N VAL A 172 -1.06 -2.90 7.36
CA VAL A 172 -2.20 -2.72 8.27
C VAL A 172 -2.27 -3.92 9.22
N PHE A 173 -2.66 -3.66 10.46
CA PHE A 173 -2.74 -4.63 11.54
C PHE A 173 -4.15 -4.65 12.08
N ASP A 174 -4.93 -5.63 11.65
CA ASP A 174 -6.30 -5.75 12.10
C ASP A 174 -6.35 -6.71 13.29
N ASN A 175 -6.60 -6.20 14.49
CA ASN A 175 -6.59 -7.01 15.70
C ASN A 175 -7.86 -7.81 15.93
N GLY A 176 -8.75 -7.91 14.93
CA GLY A 176 -10.04 -8.58 15.09
C GLY A 176 -10.81 -8.02 16.28
N HIS A 177 -10.66 -6.73 16.59
CA HIS A 177 -11.65 -6.05 17.40
C HIS A 177 -12.91 -6.04 16.53
N LEU A 178 -13.74 -7.07 16.73
CA LEU A 178 -15.18 -6.94 16.65
C LEU A 178 -15.50 -5.55 17.19
N LEU A 179 -15.93 -4.69 16.27
CA LEU A 179 -16.76 -3.55 16.59
C LEU A 179 -17.97 -4.14 17.33
N GLU A 180 -17.90 -4.20 18.67
CA GLU A 180 -19.12 -4.17 19.45
C GLU A 180 -19.70 -2.77 19.24
N SER A 181 -20.58 -2.71 18.24
CA SER A 181 -21.54 -1.65 18.02
C SER A 181 -22.15 -1.25 19.36
N SER A 182 -22.07 0.03 19.71
CA SER A 182 -22.90 0.68 20.71
C SER A 182 -23.43 1.97 20.13
#